data_AF-A0A0U4FA70-F1
#
_entry.id   AF-A0A0U4FA70-F1
#
_cell.length_a   1.000
_cell.length_b   1.000
_cell.length_c   1.000
_cell.angle_alpha   90.00
_cell.angle_beta   90.00
_cell.angle_gamma   90.00
#
_symmetry.space_group_name_H-M   'P 1'
#
loop_
_entity.id
_entity.type
_entity.pdbx_description
1 polymer ?
#
loop_
_entity_poly.entity_id
_entity_poly.type
_entity_poly.pdbx_seq_one_letter_code
_entity_poly.pdbx_strand_id
1 'polypeptide(L)'
;MSDYTTQQLNVYEYLGKEHDPLFNVICNIQQGYSEYIPEIKVTLIKNQHGLYEMASESNHECYSNKEDLYDCVNDILNYSSLRGI
;
A
#
# COMPACT_ATOMS: atom_id res chain seq x y z
N MET A 1 24.67 22.52 22.95
CA MET A 1 25.34 21.70 21.92
C MET A 1 24.43 20.51 21.70
N SER A 2 23.79 20.42 20.53
CA SER A 2 22.86 19.36 20.18
C SER A 2 23.65 18.17 19.65
N ASP A 3 23.54 17.03 20.33
CA ASP A 3 24.14 15.77 19.90
C ASP A 3 23.38 15.27 18.67
N TYR A 4 24.03 15.35 17.50
CA TYR A 4 23.54 14.71 16.30
C TYR A 4 23.93 13.24 16.36
N THR A 5 23.02 12.40 16.83
CA THR A 5 23.18 10.94 16.75
C THR A 5 23.10 10.53 15.28
N THR A 6 24.25 10.43 14.61
CA THR A 6 24.34 9.86 13.26
C THR A 6 24.00 8.37 13.35
N GLN A 7 22.76 8.00 13.02
CA GLN A 7 22.35 6.61 12.89
C GLN A 7 23.01 6.02 11.64
N GLN A 8 24.01 5.17 11.85
CA GLN A 8 24.63 4.39 10.77
C GLN A 8 23.66 3.26 10.39
N LEU A 9 22.93 3.43 9.29
CA LEU A 9 22.10 2.38 8.71
C LEU A 9 23.00 1.37 7.98
N ASN A 10 22.79 0.07 8.22
CA ASN A 10 23.53 -1.01 7.57
C ASN A 10 23.21 -1.06 6.06
N VAL A 11 24.13 -1.62 5.26
CA VAL A 11 24.11 -1.72 3.77
C VAL A 11 22.83 -2.33 3.17
N TYR A 12 22.03 -3.04 3.96
CA TYR A 12 20.68 -3.46 3.60
C TYR A 12 19.67 -2.53 4.27
N GLU A 13 19.79 -1.24 3.99
CA GLU A 13 18.80 -0.24 4.40
C GLU A 13 17.44 -0.82 4.08
N TYR A 14 16.67 -1.11 5.13
CA TYR A 14 15.31 -1.57 5.00
C TYR A 14 14.60 -0.47 4.24
N LEU A 15 14.42 -0.67 2.93
CA LEU A 15 13.70 0.26 2.08
C LEU A 15 12.31 0.34 2.70
N GLY A 16 12.03 1.47 3.36
CA GLY A 16 10.74 1.71 3.99
C GLY A 16 9.63 1.59 2.95
N LYS A 17 8.38 1.49 3.42
CA LYS A 17 7.21 1.40 2.54
C LYS A 17 7.19 2.54 1.50
N GLU A 18 7.79 3.69 1.78
CA GLU A 18 7.99 4.80 0.83
C GLU A 18 8.70 4.43 -0.49
N HIS A 19 9.53 3.39 -0.49
CA HIS A 19 10.22 2.90 -1.69
C HIS A 19 9.45 1.79 -2.41
N ASP A 20 8.35 1.31 -1.82
CA ASP A 20 7.51 0.28 -2.43
C ASP A 20 6.64 0.90 -3.54
N PRO A 21 6.67 0.35 -4.78
CA PRO A 21 5.81 0.81 -5.86
C PRO A 21 4.31 0.78 -5.51
N LEU A 22 3.85 -0.22 -4.77
CA LEU A 22 2.45 -0.33 -4.35
C LEU A 22 2.07 0.80 -3.40
N PHE A 23 2.91 1.07 -2.40
CA PHE A 23 2.67 2.15 -1.45
C PHE A 23 2.63 3.50 -2.16
N ASN A 24 3.51 3.69 -3.14
CA ASN A 24 3.52 4.87 -3.99
C ASN A 24 2.24 5.01 -4.82
N VAL A 25 1.72 3.91 -5.39
CA VAL A 25 0.42 3.92 -6.08
C VAL A 25 -0.66 4.39 -5.12
N ILE A 26 -0.76 3.79 -3.93
CA ILE A 26 -1.77 4.16 -2.91
C ILE A 26 -1.66 5.63 -2.51
N CYS A 27 -0.45 6.14 -2.32
CA CYS A 27 -0.20 7.54 -1.97
C CYS A 27 -0.67 8.51 -3.07
N ASN A 28 -0.57 8.10 -4.33
CA ASN A 28 -0.87 8.94 -5.49
C ASN A 28 -2.33 8.85 -5.96
N ILE A 29 -3.16 7.95 -5.39
CA ILE A 29 -4.59 7.90 -5.72
C ILE A 29 -5.23 9.24 -5.34
N GLN A 30 -5.75 9.93 -6.35
CA GLN A 30 -6.47 11.18 -6.15
C GLN A 30 -7.83 10.92 -5.48
N GLN A 31 -8.28 11.89 -4.69
CA GLN A 31 -9.58 11.79 -4.03
C GLN A 31 -10.72 11.72 -5.05
N GLY A 32 -11.60 10.72 -4.90
CA GLY A 32 -12.65 10.40 -5.86
C GLY A 32 -12.20 9.49 -7.02
N TYR A 33 -10.94 9.04 -7.04
CA TYR A 33 -10.39 8.19 -8.09
C TYR A 33 -10.06 6.79 -7.57
N SER A 34 -9.78 5.91 -8.52
CA SER A 34 -9.47 4.50 -8.29
C SER A 34 -8.36 4.02 -9.18
N GLU A 35 -7.57 3.07 -8.69
CA GLU A 35 -6.52 2.37 -9.43
C GLU A 35 -6.75 0.86 -9.38
N TYR A 36 -6.59 0.19 -10.51
CA TYR A 36 -6.80 -1.26 -10.60
C TYR A 36 -5.46 -1.99 -10.53
N ILE A 37 -5.38 -3.04 -9.71
CA ILE A 37 -4.21 -3.91 -9.56
C ILE A 37 -4.52 -5.26 -10.23
N PRO A 38 -4.01 -5.50 -11.45
CA PRO A 38 -4.32 -6.68 -12.24
C PRO A 38 -3.92 -8.00 -11.58
N GLU A 39 -2.81 -8.01 -10.83
CA GLU A 39 -2.20 -9.20 -10.24
C GLU A 39 -3.15 -9.92 -9.27
N ILE A 40 -3.99 -9.15 -8.58
CA ILE A 40 -4.92 -9.66 -7.56
C ILE A 40 -6.37 -9.25 -7.82
N LYS A 41 -6.64 -8.65 -8.99
CA LYS A 41 -7.98 -8.25 -9.46
C LYS A 41 -8.77 -7.42 -8.44
N VAL A 42 -8.08 -6.48 -7.80
CA VAL A 42 -8.70 -5.51 -6.88
C VAL A 42 -8.53 -4.10 -7.40
N THR A 43 -9.54 -3.29 -7.10
CA THR A 43 -9.56 -1.86 -7.32
C THR A 43 -9.33 -1.17 -5.99
N LEU A 44 -8.28 -0.36 -5.92
CA LEU A 44 -8.00 0.54 -4.81
C LEU A 44 -8.68 1.86 -5.08
N ILE A 45 -9.41 2.40 -4.12
CA ILE A 45 -10.20 3.63 -4.29
C ILE A 45 -9.84 4.58 -3.16
N LYS A 46 -9.69 5.86 -3.49
CA LYS A 46 -9.74 6.92 -2.48
C LYS A 46 -11.07 7.63 -2.63
N ASN A 47 -11.99 7.39 -1.71
CA ASN A 47 -13.35 7.87 -1.86
C ASN A 47 -13.43 9.40 -1.70
N GLN A 48 -14.62 9.98 -1.94
CA GLN A 48 -14.84 11.42 -1.84
C GLN A 48 -14.67 11.97 -0.41
N HIS A 49 -14.63 11.11 0.60
CA HIS A 49 -14.39 11.49 2.00
C HIS A 49 -12.91 11.38 2.39
N GLY A 50 -12.04 10.98 1.47
CA GLY A 50 -10.60 10.82 1.72
C GLY A 50 -10.23 9.50 2.40
N LEU A 51 -11.18 8.57 2.54
CA LEU A 51 -10.92 7.22 3.02
C LEU A 51 -10.44 6.33 1.88
N TYR A 52 -9.70 5.29 2.25
CA TYR A 52 -9.17 4.32 1.32
C TYR A 52 -10.08 3.08 1.29
N GLU A 53 -10.31 2.51 0.13
CA GLU A 53 -11.14 1.33 -0.01
C GLU A 53 -10.47 0.32 -0.96
N MET A 54 -10.72 -0.95 -0.71
CA MET A 54 -10.34 -2.05 -1.59
C MET A 54 -11.60 -2.77 -2.03
N ALA A 55 -11.84 -2.84 -3.33
CA ALA A 55 -12.97 -3.54 -3.92
C ALA A 55 -12.50 -4.65 -4.86
N SER A 56 -13.03 -5.85 -4.66
CA SER A 56 -12.92 -7.01 -5.55
C SER A 56 -14.33 -7.47 -5.95
N GLU A 57 -14.42 -8.53 -6.76
CA GLU A 57 -15.72 -9.11 -7.13
C GLU A 57 -16.52 -9.62 -5.91
N SER A 58 -15.85 -10.06 -4.84
CA SER A 58 -16.50 -10.68 -3.67
C SER A 58 -16.41 -9.88 -2.37
N ASN A 59 -15.41 -9.00 -2.26
CA ASN A 59 -15.10 -8.29 -1.02
C ASN A 59 -14.96 -6.78 -1.28
N HIS A 60 -15.47 -6.00 -0.32
CA HIS A 60 -15.26 -4.56 -0.25
C HIS A 60 -14.88 -4.20 1.19
N GLU A 61 -13.71 -3.62 1.36
CA GLU A 61 -13.17 -3.22 2.66
C GLU A 61 -12.77 -1.74 2.64
N CYS A 62 -12.91 -1.08 3.79
CA CYS A 62 -12.64 0.34 3.97
C CYS A 62 -11.61 0.56 5.06
N TYR A 63 -10.68 1.49 4.81
CA TYR A 63 -9.51 1.77 5.63
C TYR A 63 -9.41 3.26 5.88
N SER A 64 -9.04 3.61 7.12
CA SER A 64 -8.92 5.00 7.57
C SER A 64 -7.55 5.61 7.24
N ASN A 65 -6.56 4.80 6.92
CA ASN A 65 -5.22 5.23 6.54
C ASN A 65 -4.67 4.38 5.39
N LYS A 66 -3.58 4.85 4.79
CA LYS A 66 -2.96 4.22 3.61
C LYS A 66 -2.10 3.02 3.97
N GLU A 67 -1.57 3.01 5.18
CA GLU A 67 -0.70 1.97 5.71
C GLU A 67 -1.47 0.65 5.89
N ASP A 68 -2.69 0.71 6.45
CA ASP A 68 -3.57 -0.45 6.62
C ASP A 68 -4.01 -1.02 5.27
N LEU A 69 -4.35 -0.14 4.31
CA LEU A 69 -4.67 -0.56 2.94
C LEU A 69 -3.47 -1.27 2.31
N TYR A 70 -2.28 -0.67 2.42
CA TYR A 70 -1.05 -1.25 1.88
C TYR A 70 -0.75 -2.63 2.48
N ASP A 71 -0.84 -2.77 3.81
CA ASP A 71 -0.54 -4.03 4.48
C ASP A 71 -1.49 -5.13 4.01
N CYS A 72 -2.80 -4.84 3.91
CA CYS A 72 -3.78 -5.79 3.37
C CYS A 72 -3.47 -6.19 1.91
N VAL A 73 -3.25 -5.20 1.03
CA VAL A 73 -2.99 -5.46 -0.39
C VAL A 73 -1.68 -6.22 -0.60
N ASN A 74 -0.64 -5.87 0.16
CA ASN A 74 0.65 -6.54 0.14
C ASN A 74 0.55 -8.00 0.60
N ASP A 75 -0.23 -8.28 1.65
CA ASP A 75 -0.48 -9.65 2.10
C ASP A 75 -1.20 -10.48 1.03
N ILE A 76 -2.20 -9.90 0.34
CA ILE A 76 -2.91 -10.57 -0.76
C ILE A 76 -1.96 -10.84 -1.94
N LEU A 77 -1.10 -9.88 -2.31
CA LEU A 77 -0.10 -10.04 -3.37
C LEU A 77 0.92 -11.12 -3.04
N ASN A 78 1.44 -11.13 -1.81
CA ASN A 78 2.39 -12.14 -1.36
C ASN A 78 1.74 -13.53 -1.35
N TYR A 79 0.51 -13.64 -0.85
CA TYR A 79 -0.22 -14.90 -0.87
C TYR A 79 -0.50 -15.42 -2.28
N SER A 80 -0.82 -14.53 -3.21
CA SER A 80 -1.06 -14.87 -4.62
C SER A 80 0.24 -15.28 -5.32
N SER A 81 1.34 -14.56 -5.07
CA SER A 81 2.68 -14.90 -5.59
C SER A 81 3.17 -16.26 -5.10
N LEU A 82 2.92 -16.59 -3.82
CA LEU A 82 3.27 -17.89 -3.24
C LEU A 82 2.47 -19.05 -3.83
N ARG A 83 1.26 -18.80 -4.34
CA ARG A 83 0.40 -19.82 -4.96
C ARG A 83 0.66 -20.03 -6.45
N GLY A 84 1.49 -19.20 -7.09
CA GLY A 84 1.88 -19.36 -8.50
C GLY A 84 0.69 -19.44 -9.46
N ILE A 85 -0.34 -18.64 -9.20
CA ILE A 85 -1.53 -18.52 -10.05
C ILE A 85 -1.27 -17.58 -11.21
#